data_AF-A0A1B0FGA8-F1
#
_entry.id   AF-A0A1B0FGA8-F1
#
_cell.length_a   1.000
_cell.length_b   1.000
_cell.length_c   1.000
_cell.angle_alpha   90.00
_cell.angle_beta   90.00
_cell.angle_gamma   90.00
#
_symmetry.space_group_name_H-M   'P 1'
#
loop_
_entity.id
_entity.type
_entity.pdbx_description
1 polymer ?
#
loop_
_entity_poly.entity_id
_entity_poly.type
_entity_poly.pdbx_seq_one_letter_code
_entity_poly.pdbx_strand_id
1 'polypeptide(L)'
;MKSKRDNHSNDDGPHPDKRNRRNDDQVRVLIPSNIAGAIIGKGGQHIQKMRTQYKATVSVDDSQGPERTILISADLEATLQIITEMLKYYEERDDEYDVRLLIHQSLAGCIIGKGGQKIKEIRDVSNPLIILRYAHRTALTA
;
A
#
# COMPACT_ATOMS: atom_id res chain seq x y z
N MET A 1 34.80 -53.45 -2.94
CA MET A 1 33.97 -52.60 -3.83
C MET A 1 32.56 -53.16 -3.92
N LYS A 2 31.61 -52.66 -3.12
CA LYS A 2 30.26 -52.23 -3.54
C LYS A 2 29.44 -51.89 -2.30
N SER A 3 29.30 -50.60 -2.11
CA SER A 3 28.41 -49.94 -1.17
C SER A 3 26.94 -50.21 -1.52
N LYS A 4 26.15 -50.59 -0.53
CA LYS A 4 24.68 -50.49 -0.46
C LYS A 4 24.41 -50.14 1.02
N ARG A 5 24.02 -48.90 1.37
CA ARG A 5 22.65 -48.35 1.32
C ARG A 5 21.65 -49.44 1.69
N ASP A 6 20.94 -49.35 2.81
CA ASP A 6 19.89 -48.33 2.95
C ASP A 6 19.79 -47.69 4.33
N ASN A 7 19.37 -46.43 4.26
CA ASN A 7 19.34 -45.41 5.29
C ASN A 7 17.98 -45.39 6.00
N HIS A 8 18.03 -44.85 7.21
CA HIS A 8 16.98 -44.55 8.18
C HIS A 8 15.59 -44.11 7.66
N SER A 9 14.59 -44.61 8.38
CA SER A 9 13.42 -43.91 8.94
C SER A 9 12.53 -43.07 8.02
N ASN A 10 11.34 -43.61 7.74
CA ASN A 10 10.17 -42.83 7.36
C ASN A 10 9.67 -42.04 8.58
N ASP A 11 9.97 -40.74 8.60
CA ASP A 11 9.35 -39.75 9.48
C ASP A 11 8.47 -38.84 8.61
N ASP A 12 7.23 -39.29 8.36
CA ASP A 12 6.17 -38.48 7.76
C ASP A 12 5.57 -37.54 8.82
N GLY A 13 6.35 -36.53 9.22
CA GLY A 13 5.84 -35.40 9.99
C GLY A 13 5.07 -34.43 9.08
N PRO A 14 3.88 -33.95 9.46
CA PRO A 14 3.17 -32.95 8.68
C PRO A 14 3.95 -31.63 8.76
N HIS A 15 4.54 -31.22 7.65
CA HIS A 15 5.27 -29.96 7.52
C HIS A 15 4.28 -28.78 7.60
N PRO A 16 4.24 -27.98 8.69
CA PRO A 16 3.31 -26.88 8.80
C PRO A 16 4.07 -25.60 8.53
N ASP A 17 4.48 -25.34 7.28
CA ASP A 17 5.03 -24.02 6.95
C ASP A 17 5.14 -23.79 5.44
N LYS A 18 4.23 -23.00 4.90
CA LYS A 18 4.58 -21.63 4.46
C LYS A 18 3.43 -20.90 3.81
N ARG A 19 3.29 -19.66 4.28
CA ARG A 19 2.43 -18.58 3.80
C ARG A 19 0.96 -18.78 4.07
N ASN A 20 0.64 -18.60 5.35
CA ASN A 20 -0.29 -17.56 5.74
C ASN A 20 -0.15 -16.33 4.80
N ARG A 21 -0.86 -16.35 3.67
CA ARG A 21 -1.23 -15.15 2.91
C ARG A 21 -2.28 -14.43 3.76
N ARG A 22 -1.89 -13.96 4.94
CA ARG A 22 -2.49 -12.70 5.38
C ARG A 22 -1.97 -11.72 4.36
N ASN A 23 -2.80 -11.47 3.34
CA ASN A 23 -2.80 -10.17 2.71
C ASN A 23 -2.75 -9.20 3.87
N ASP A 24 -1.57 -8.66 4.13
CA ASP A 24 -1.46 -7.44 4.88
C ASP A 24 -2.12 -6.45 3.94
N ASP A 25 -3.43 -6.23 4.13
CA ASP A 25 -4.26 -5.33 3.32
C ASP A 25 -3.73 -3.93 3.56
N GLN A 26 -2.63 -3.64 2.87
CA GLN A 26 -1.80 -2.48 3.05
C GLN A 26 -1.99 -1.56 1.87
N VAL A 27 -2.47 -0.37 2.16
CA VAL A 27 -2.55 0.70 1.19
C VAL A 27 -1.27 1.53 1.27
N ARG A 28 -0.69 1.77 0.09
CA ARG A 28 0.49 2.63 -0.06
C ARG A 28 0.05 3.91 -0.75
N VAL A 29 0.26 5.03 -0.09
CA VAL A 29 -0.09 6.37 -0.59
C VAL A 29 1.19 7.16 -0.75
N LEU A 30 1.45 7.67 -1.94
CA LEU A 30 2.54 8.60 -2.21
C LEU A 30 2.01 10.03 -2.06
N ILE A 31 2.70 10.80 -1.24
CA ILE A 31 2.37 12.19 -0.93
C ILE A 31 3.63 13.04 -0.99
N PRO A 32 3.53 14.35 -1.21
CA PRO A 32 4.68 15.23 -1.17
C PRO A 32 5.18 15.41 0.28
N SER A 33 6.48 15.66 0.43
CA SER A 33 7.16 15.72 1.73
C SER A 33 6.65 16.86 2.64
N ASN A 34 6.13 17.95 2.05
CA ASN A 34 5.48 19.04 2.78
C ASN A 34 4.21 18.58 3.52
N ILE A 35 3.39 17.72 2.91
CA ILE A 35 2.17 17.18 3.50
C ILE A 35 2.50 16.07 4.50
N ALA A 36 3.53 15.26 4.23
CA ALA A 36 3.95 14.17 5.13
C ALA A 36 4.27 14.68 6.55
N GLY A 37 4.96 15.83 6.66
CA GLY A 37 5.23 16.45 7.96
C GLY A 37 3.97 16.87 8.71
N ALA A 38 2.94 17.36 8.00
CA ALA A 38 1.66 17.74 8.59
C ALA A 38 0.91 16.51 9.13
N ILE A 39 0.92 15.41 8.39
CA ILE A 39 0.26 14.15 8.75
C ILE A 39 0.94 13.45 9.94
N ILE A 40 2.28 13.52 10.02
CA ILE A 40 3.02 13.03 11.20
C ILE A 40 2.66 13.88 12.44
N GLY A 41 2.54 15.19 12.25
CA GLY A 41 2.26 16.17 13.29
C GLY A 41 3.47 16.44 14.19
N LYS A 42 3.39 17.50 15.00
CA LYS A 42 4.46 17.90 15.93
C LYS A 42 4.78 16.75 16.90
N GLY A 43 6.02 16.28 16.90
CA GLY A 43 6.48 15.17 17.75
C GLY A 43 5.82 13.82 17.45
N GLY A 44 5.22 13.62 16.27
CA GLY A 44 4.55 12.37 15.90
C GLY A 44 3.20 12.15 16.58
N GLN A 45 2.64 13.17 17.24
CA GLN A 45 1.37 13.04 17.97
C GLN A 45 0.20 12.70 17.04
N HIS A 46 0.16 13.28 15.84
CA HIS A 46 -0.94 13.08 14.91
C HIS A 46 -0.93 11.63 14.39
N ILE A 47 0.20 11.15 13.88
CA ILE A 47 0.30 9.76 13.41
C ILE A 47 0.03 8.75 14.52
N GLN A 48 0.46 9.03 15.75
CA GLN A 48 0.17 8.18 16.90
C GLN A 48 -1.33 8.17 17.25
N LYS A 49 -2.00 9.31 17.14
CA LYS A 49 -3.46 9.41 17.30
C LYS A 49 -4.18 8.57 16.25
N MET A 50 -3.81 8.69 14.97
CA MET A 50 -4.42 7.88 13.90
C MET A 50 -4.24 6.39 14.14
N ARG A 51 -3.04 5.95 14.52
CA ARG A 51 -2.75 4.54 14.85
C ARG A 51 -3.66 4.02 15.98
N THR A 52 -3.85 4.83 17.02
CA THR A 52 -4.64 4.44 18.20
C THR A 52 -6.15 4.50 17.94
N GLN A 53 -6.62 5.56 17.27
CA GLN A 53 -8.02 5.82 16.99
C GLN A 53 -8.61 4.81 16.01
N TYR A 54 -7.87 4.50 14.94
CA TYR A 54 -8.33 3.59 13.88
C TYR A 54 -7.80 2.16 14.04
N LYS A 55 -7.10 1.86 15.15
CA LYS A 55 -6.39 0.59 15.37
C LYS A 55 -5.56 0.16 14.14
N ALA A 56 -4.93 1.15 13.52
CA ALA A 56 -4.24 1.03 12.26
C ALA A 56 -2.71 1.05 12.46
N THR A 57 -1.98 0.33 11.61
CA THR A 57 -0.53 0.50 11.50
C THR A 57 -0.23 1.48 10.37
N VAL A 58 0.12 2.71 10.73
CA VAL A 58 0.50 3.76 9.76
C VAL A 58 2.00 3.98 9.84
N SER A 59 2.74 3.81 8.75
CA SER A 59 4.19 4.09 8.68
C SER A 59 4.47 5.08 7.57
N VAL A 60 5.42 5.99 7.77
CA VAL A 60 5.88 6.94 6.75
C VAL A 60 7.33 6.61 6.47
N ASP A 61 7.70 6.49 5.20
CA ASP A 61 9.09 6.29 4.86
C ASP A 61 9.90 7.59 5.06
N ASP A 62 11.19 7.42 5.35
CA ASP A 62 12.11 8.55 5.55
C ASP A 62 12.92 8.88 4.30
N SER A 63 12.27 8.82 3.14
CA SER A 63 12.90 9.30 1.91
C SER A 63 13.22 10.79 2.02
N GLN A 64 14.43 11.12 1.55
CA GLN A 64 14.87 12.51 1.37
C GLN A 64 14.40 13.11 0.05
N GLY A 65 13.48 12.43 -0.63
CA GLY A 65 12.90 12.88 -1.89
C GLY A 65 11.83 13.97 -1.70
N PRO A 66 11.37 14.58 -2.80
CA PRO A 66 10.24 15.50 -2.77
C PRO A 66 8.93 14.81 -2.36
N GLU A 67 8.89 13.47 -2.39
CA GLU A 67 7.73 12.63 -2.13
C GLU A 67 8.09 11.55 -1.10
N ARG A 68 7.12 11.25 -0.24
CA ARG A 68 7.15 10.18 0.77
C ARG A 68 5.96 9.25 0.59
N THR A 69 6.20 7.98 0.85
CA THR A 69 5.23 6.90 0.87
C THR A 69 4.73 6.65 2.28
N ILE A 70 3.42 6.73 2.46
CA ILE A 70 2.71 6.29 3.65
C ILE A 70 2.16 4.89 3.42
N LEU A 71 2.45 4.00 4.36
CA LEU A 71 1.92 2.65 4.43
C LEU A 71 0.83 2.59 5.50
N ILE A 72 -0.38 2.19 5.12
CA ILE A 72 -1.53 2.05 6.01
C ILE A 72 -1.94 0.58 5.99
N SER A 73 -1.82 -0.11 7.12
CA SER A 73 -2.41 -1.44 7.34
C SER A 73 -3.54 -1.30 8.35
N ALA A 74 -4.78 -1.47 7.89
CA ALA A 74 -5.97 -1.42 8.72
C ALA A 74 -7.14 -2.09 8.00
N ASP A 75 -8.27 -2.25 8.69
CA ASP A 75 -9.52 -2.65 8.06
C ASP A 75 -9.94 -1.65 6.96
N LEU A 76 -10.78 -2.08 6.02
CA LEU A 76 -11.23 -1.25 4.90
C LEU A 76 -11.85 0.08 5.39
N GLU A 77 -12.73 0.01 6.39
CA GLU A 77 -13.40 1.19 6.94
C GLU A 77 -12.39 2.16 7.59
N ALA A 78 -11.48 1.63 8.40
CA ALA A 78 -10.41 2.40 9.03
C ALA A 78 -9.47 3.04 7.98
N THR A 79 -9.11 2.28 6.94
CA THR A 79 -8.26 2.77 5.86
C THR A 79 -8.91 3.92 5.10
N LEU A 80 -10.21 3.80 4.77
CA LEU A 80 -10.96 4.87 4.11
C LEU A 80 -11.08 6.12 4.99
N GLN A 81 -11.29 5.94 6.30
CA GLN A 81 -11.32 7.06 7.25
C GLN A 81 -9.98 7.78 7.33
N ILE A 82 -8.87 7.05 7.40
CA ILE A 82 -7.52 7.62 7.40
C ILE A 82 -7.26 8.39 6.10
N ILE A 83 -7.57 7.81 4.93
CA ILE A 83 -7.39 8.49 3.64
C ILE A 83 -8.23 9.76 3.58
N THR A 84 -9.49 9.72 4.06
CA THR A 84 -10.37 10.89 4.11
C THR A 84 -9.82 11.98 5.03
N GLU A 85 -9.25 11.61 6.18
CA GLU A 85 -8.62 12.57 7.09
C GLU A 85 -7.35 13.18 6.48
N MET A 86 -6.56 12.38 5.75
CA MET A 86 -5.41 12.89 5.00
C MET A 86 -5.83 13.89 3.91
N LEU A 87 -6.94 13.65 3.21
CA LEU A 87 -7.45 14.56 2.18
C LEU A 87 -7.86 15.94 2.74
N LYS A 88 -8.37 16.01 3.97
CA LYS A 88 -8.69 17.29 4.63
C LYS A 88 -7.47 18.20 4.77
N TYR A 89 -6.28 17.62 4.98
CA TYR A 89 -5.03 18.37 5.10
C TYR A 89 -4.56 19.02 3.79
N TYR A 90 -5.02 18.50 2.65
CA TYR A 90 -4.81 19.14 1.36
C TYR A 90 -5.82 20.28 1.15
N GLU A 91 -7.07 20.12 1.62
CA GLU A 91 -8.13 21.13 1.48
C GLU A 91 -7.85 22.39 2.29
N GLU A 92 -7.30 22.25 3.49
CA GLU A 92 -6.88 23.40 4.32
C GLU A 92 -5.74 24.23 3.69
N ARG A 93 -5.05 23.71 2.66
CA ARG A 93 -3.88 24.34 2.06
C ARG A 93 -4.09 24.96 0.68
N ASP A 94 -5.25 24.77 0.06
CA ASP A 94 -5.53 25.19 -1.33
C ASP A 94 -4.44 24.66 -2.31
N ASP A 95 -3.84 23.52 -1.97
CA ASP A 95 -2.86 22.84 -2.81
C ASP A 95 -3.59 21.90 -3.79
N GLU A 96 -3.14 21.81 -5.04
CA GLU A 96 -3.67 20.83 -6.00
C GLU A 96 -3.48 19.41 -5.45
N TYR A 97 -4.58 18.66 -5.30
CA TYR A 97 -4.61 17.34 -4.70
C TYR A 97 -3.94 16.28 -5.60
N ASP A 98 -2.62 16.09 -5.49
CA ASP A 98 -1.95 14.92 -6.09
C ASP A 98 -1.81 13.80 -5.04
N VAL A 99 -2.81 12.91 -5.00
CA VAL A 99 -2.76 11.69 -4.19
C VAL A 99 -2.54 10.49 -5.09
N ARG A 100 -1.38 9.86 -4.96
CA ARG A 100 -1.00 8.69 -5.76
C ARG A 100 -1.10 7.41 -4.95
N LEU A 101 -2.01 6.52 -5.35
CA LEU A 101 -2.14 5.19 -4.74
C LEU A 101 -1.20 4.21 -5.43
N LEU A 102 -0.26 3.60 -4.70
CA LEU A 102 0.56 2.52 -5.24
C LEU A 102 -0.19 1.19 -5.09
N ILE A 103 -0.38 0.52 -6.21
CA ILE A 103 -1.10 -0.74 -6.27
C ILE A 103 -0.15 -1.80 -6.81
N HIS A 104 -0.12 -2.96 -6.15
CA HIS A 104 0.67 -4.07 -6.65
C HIS A 104 0.15 -4.53 -8.02
N GLN A 105 1.05 -4.89 -8.94
CA GLN A 105 0.71 -5.25 -10.32
C GLN A 105 -0.38 -6.34 -10.44
N SER A 106 -0.43 -7.26 -9.47
CA SER A 106 -1.43 -8.33 -9.44
C SER A 106 -2.85 -7.83 -9.19
N LEU A 107 -3.01 -6.69 -8.54
CA LEU A 107 -4.32 -6.08 -8.22
C LEU A 107 -4.77 -5.09 -9.30
N ALA A 108 -3.83 -4.56 -10.09
CA ALA A 108 -4.13 -3.58 -11.13
C ALA A 108 -5.12 -4.12 -12.18
N GLY A 109 -5.03 -5.41 -12.54
CA GLY A 109 -5.95 -6.02 -13.50
C GLY A 109 -7.42 -5.96 -13.06
N CYS A 110 -7.69 -6.11 -11.75
CA CYS A 110 -9.03 -6.03 -11.20
C CYS A 110 -9.61 -4.61 -11.25
N ILE A 111 -8.77 -3.59 -11.05
CA ILE A 111 -9.17 -2.17 -11.05
C ILE A 111 -9.37 -1.68 -12.49
N ILE A 112 -8.51 -2.10 -13.42
CA ILE A 112 -8.61 -1.76 -14.84
C ILE A 112 -9.87 -2.42 -15.46
N GLY A 113 -10.12 -3.68 -15.12
CA GLY A 113 -11.20 -4.48 -15.68
C GLY A 113 -10.92 -4.98 -17.10
N LYS A 114 -11.74 -5.90 -17.61
CA LYS A 114 -11.60 -6.47 -18.95
C LYS A 114 -11.71 -5.36 -20.01
N GLY A 115 -10.66 -5.18 -20.81
CA GLY A 115 -10.60 -4.14 -21.85
C GLY A 115 -10.61 -2.70 -21.31
N GLY A 116 -10.30 -2.48 -20.02
CA GLY A 116 -10.31 -1.14 -19.43
C GLY A 116 -11.70 -0.59 -19.10
N GLN A 117 -12.75 -1.41 -19.15
CA GLN A 117 -14.12 -0.95 -18.91
C GLN A 117 -14.34 -0.44 -17.48
N LYS A 118 -13.79 -1.13 -16.47
CA LYS A 118 -14.00 -0.77 -15.06
C LYS A 118 -13.32 0.56 -14.72
N ILE A 119 -12.10 0.76 -15.20
CA ILE A 119 -11.42 2.05 -14.98
C ILE A 119 -12.09 3.19 -15.77
N LYS A 120 -12.66 2.93 -16.94
CA LYS A 120 -13.41 3.95 -17.68
C LYS A 120 -14.65 4.38 -16.92
N GLU A 121 -15.42 3.42 -16.40
CA GLU A 121 -16.56 3.68 -15.52
C GLU A 121 -16.14 4.48 -14.27
N ILE A 122 -15.05 4.07 -13.62
CA ILE A 122 -14.51 4.78 -12.44
C ILE A 122 -14.15 6.23 -12.82
N ARG A 123 -13.47 6.46 -13.95
CA ARG A 123 -13.09 7.80 -14.44
C ARG A 123 -14.26 8.66 -14.93
N ASP A 124 -15.38 8.05 -15.32
CA ASP A 124 -16.58 8.78 -15.70
C ASP A 124 -17.39 9.20 -14.45
N VAL A 125 -17.40 8.34 -13.41
CA VAL A 125 -18.10 8.61 -12.14
C VAL A 125 -17.31 9.52 -11.21
N SER A 126 -15.99 9.31 -11.14
CA SER A 126 -15.09 10.20 -10.43
C SER A 126 -14.62 11.26 -11.41
N ASN A 127 -14.84 12.54 -11.09
CA ASN A 127 -14.30 13.67 -11.84
C ASN A 127 -12.81 13.45 -12.21
N PRO A 128 -12.24 14.12 -13.23
CA PRO A 128 -10.94 13.78 -13.87
C PRO A 128 -9.68 13.79 -12.97
N LEU A 129 -9.84 13.98 -11.66
CA LEU A 129 -8.80 14.01 -10.65
C LEU A 129 -8.12 12.64 -10.40
N ILE A 130 -8.74 11.51 -10.78
CA ILE A 130 -8.11 10.18 -10.58
C ILE A 130 -7.14 9.84 -11.73
N ILE A 131 -5.86 10.20 -11.55
CA ILE A 131 -4.77 9.84 -12.47
C ILE A 131 -4.04 8.58 -11.95
N LEU A 132 -4.37 7.41 -12.52
CA LEU A 132 -3.59 6.19 -12.27
C LEU A 132 -2.29 6.22 -13.10
N ARG A 133 -1.16 6.40 -12.41
CA ARG A 133 0.19 6.21 -12.98
C ARG A 133 0.64 4.78 -12.71
N TYR A 134 0.68 3.96 -13.75
CA TYR A 134 1.20 2.60 -13.66
C TYR A 134 2.73 2.64 -13.70
N ALA A 135 3.40 2.40 -12.57
CA ALA A 135 4.84 2.25 -12.53
C ALA A 135 5.20 0.80 -12.90
N HIS A 136 5.53 0.56 -14.16
CA HIS A 136 6.18 -0.69 -14.56
C HIS A 136 7.62 -0.64 -14.04
N ARG A 137 7.95 -1.51 -13.09
CA ARG A 137 9.33 -1.70 -12.63
C ARG A 137 10.08 -2.50 -13.72
N THR A 138 10.54 -1.81 -14.75
CA THR A 138 11.62 -2.28 -15.64
C THR A 138 12.73 -1.24 -15.66
N ALA A 139 13.48 -1.22 -14.57
CA ALA A 139 14.91 -0.93 -14.58
C ALA A 139 15.58 -2.12 -13.87
N LEU A 140 16.69 -2.61 -14.41
CA LEU A 140 17.33 -3.94 -14.28
C LEU A 140 16.90 -4.83 -15.46
N THR A 141 17.64 -4.93 -16.56
CA THR A 141 19.10 -5.06 -16.71
C THR A 141 19.58 -4.39 -18.00
N ALA A 142 20.85 -3.97 -17.96
CA ALA A 142 21.66 -3.49 -19.08
C ALA A 142 21.70 -4.45 -20.28
#